data_AF-A0A1S8AQR2-F1
#
_entry.id   AF-A0A1S8AQR2-F1
#
_cell.length_a   1.000
_cell.length_b   1.000
_cell.length_c   1.000
_cell.angle_alpha   90.00
_cell.angle_beta   90.00
_cell.angle_gamma   90.00
#
_symmetry.space_group_name_H-M   'P 1'
#
loop_
_entity.id
_entity.type
_entity.pdbx_description
1 polymer ?
#
loop_
_entity_poly.entity_id
_entity_poly.type
_entity_poly.pdbx_seq_one_letter_code
_entity_poly.pdbx_strand_id
1 'polypeptide(L)'
;MTYSNRPTLRGWVASSSDEDTTVLVYACEYAKQESSWYGFTFDLTSHSGDHEWIYVVVDDASGEIVETDYTAYHWLRGRETAPTIYEDSDGPHPVYRVDGNFHHYYPIGATEGELLEVESLGDPETQSGGVYSWLDNGMEEDLRRGAVHNPWLMVGSSGYSDWWTRQGLSWKNQFLTTMYAAGVAGAETADRGDI
;
A
#
# COMPACT_ATOMS: atom_id res chain seq x y z
N MET A 1 17.99 20.94 7.09
CA MET A 1 17.56 19.77 7.87
C MET A 1 16.63 18.96 6.99
N THR A 2 17.15 17.93 6.35
CA THR A 2 16.34 16.94 5.64
C THR A 2 15.61 16.12 6.70
N TYR A 3 14.32 16.36 6.86
CA TYR A 3 13.47 15.41 7.58
C TYR A 3 13.48 14.13 6.76
N SER A 4 14.10 13.08 7.29
CA SER A 4 13.93 11.73 6.77
C SER A 4 12.47 11.36 7.05
N ASN A 5 11.60 11.45 6.05
CA ASN A 5 10.22 10.95 6.13
C ASN A 5 10.24 9.42 6.06
N ARG A 6 10.91 8.81 7.04
CA ARG A 6 11.08 7.37 7.13
C ARG A 6 9.75 6.77 7.63
N PRO A 7 9.23 5.73 6.97
CA PRO A 7 7.99 5.12 7.42
C PRO A 7 8.19 4.29 8.68
N THR A 8 7.12 4.19 9.47
CA THR A 8 6.93 3.08 10.41
C THR A 8 6.16 1.99 9.69
N LEU A 9 6.67 0.76 9.68
CA LEU A 9 5.98 -0.38 9.10
C LEU A 9 5.08 -1.02 10.17
N ARG A 10 3.79 -1.15 9.87
CA ARG A 10 2.82 -1.84 10.71
C ARG A 10 2.26 -3.04 9.96
N GLY A 11 1.90 -4.11 10.67
CA GLY A 11 1.29 -5.26 10.01
C GLY A 11 0.62 -6.26 10.92
N TRP A 12 -0.01 -7.25 10.29
CA TRP A 12 -0.62 -8.42 10.90
C TRP A 12 -0.76 -9.54 9.87
N VAL A 13 -1.07 -10.76 10.34
CA VAL A 13 -1.23 -11.95 9.49
C VAL A 13 -2.71 -12.32 9.42
N ALA A 14 -3.25 -12.38 8.20
CA ALA A 14 -4.60 -12.85 7.93
C ALA A 14 -4.57 -14.29 7.43
N SER A 15 -5.23 -15.18 8.16
CA SER A 15 -5.44 -16.57 7.77
C SER A 15 -6.92 -16.95 7.85
N SER A 16 -7.34 -17.86 6.98
CA SER A 16 -8.73 -18.31 6.86
C SER A 16 -8.75 -19.80 6.54
N SER A 17 -9.73 -20.54 7.07
CA SER A 17 -9.96 -21.94 6.67
C SER A 17 -10.64 -22.07 5.31
N ASP A 18 -11.18 -20.96 4.79
CA ASP A 18 -11.93 -20.92 3.54
C ASP A 18 -11.05 -20.54 2.34
N GLU A 19 -9.80 -20.16 2.58
CA GLU A 19 -8.85 -19.68 1.59
C GLU A 19 -7.61 -20.57 1.61
N ASP A 20 -7.03 -20.83 0.43
CA ASP A 20 -5.80 -21.63 0.30
C ASP A 20 -4.52 -20.76 0.42
N THR A 21 -4.68 -19.51 0.89
CA THR A 21 -3.61 -18.54 1.01
C THR A 21 -3.67 -17.82 2.34
N THR A 22 -2.49 -17.49 2.86
CA THR A 22 -2.30 -16.54 3.95
C THR A 22 -1.96 -15.17 3.35
N VAL A 23 -2.54 -14.10 3.88
CA VAL A 23 -2.19 -12.74 3.48
C VAL A 23 -1.47 -12.02 4.61
N LEU A 24 -0.22 -11.63 4.36
CA LEU A 24 0.55 -10.76 5.26
C LEU A 24 0.18 -9.31 4.91
N VAL A 25 -0.46 -8.63 5.84
CA VAL A 25 -0.98 -7.27 5.64
C VAL A 25 -0.02 -6.28 6.26
N TYR A 26 0.50 -5.37 5.44
CA TYR A 26 1.38 -4.29 5.88
C TYR A 26 0.81 -2.91 5.52
N ALA A 27 1.10 -1.93 6.38
CA ALA A 27 0.86 -0.52 6.16
C ALA A 27 2.09 0.28 6.59
N CYS A 28 2.64 1.07 5.67
CA CYS A 28 3.68 2.06 5.96
C CYS A 28 3.01 3.37 6.36
N GLU A 29 3.32 3.85 7.56
CA GLU A 29 2.87 5.14 8.07
C GLU A 29 3.96 6.18 7.89
N TYR A 30 3.64 7.26 7.17
CA TYR A 30 4.52 8.41 6.94
C TYR A 30 3.98 9.63 7.68
N ALA A 31 4.89 10.48 8.18
CA ALA A 31 4.51 11.68 8.94
C ALA A 31 3.85 12.75 8.05
N LYS A 32 4.17 12.78 6.75
CA LYS A 32 3.63 13.74 5.78
C LYS A 32 3.81 13.21 4.36
N GLN A 33 2.98 13.67 3.42
CA GLN A 33 3.21 13.60 1.98
C GLN A 33 3.52 15.00 1.43
N GLU A 34 4.54 15.13 0.59
CA GLU A 34 4.92 16.40 -0.06
C GLU A 34 4.92 16.25 -1.57
N SER A 35 3.85 16.72 -2.22
CA SER A 35 3.72 16.75 -3.68
C SER A 35 4.50 17.92 -4.28
N SER A 36 5.83 17.83 -4.21
CA SER A 36 6.72 18.72 -4.96
C SER A 36 7.14 18.05 -6.28
N TRP A 37 6.75 18.64 -7.41
CA TRP A 37 7.08 18.14 -8.75
C TRP A 37 8.03 19.10 -9.44
N TYR A 38 9.28 18.69 -9.69
CA TYR A 38 10.28 19.50 -10.41
C TYR A 38 10.44 20.95 -9.88
N GLY A 39 10.41 21.14 -8.56
CA GLY A 39 10.54 22.47 -7.95
C GLY A 39 9.28 23.34 -8.01
N PHE A 40 8.17 22.83 -8.54
CA PHE A 40 6.84 23.42 -8.42
C PHE A 40 6.08 22.68 -7.31
N THR A 41 5.76 23.41 -6.23
CA THR A 41 4.86 22.89 -5.19
C THR A 41 3.44 22.90 -5.75
N PHE A 42 3.03 21.77 -6.29
CA PHE A 42 1.63 21.52 -6.56
C PHE A 42 1.06 20.98 -5.25
N ASP A 43 0.55 21.87 -4.39
CA ASP A 43 -0.21 21.54 -3.17
C ASP A 43 -1.56 20.87 -3.50
N LEU A 44 -1.50 19.86 -4.36
CA LEU A 44 -2.65 19.12 -4.84
C LEU A 44 -2.96 17.97 -3.89
N THR A 45 -1.92 17.36 -3.31
CA THR A 45 -2.03 16.16 -2.48
C THR A 45 -1.11 16.20 -1.25
N SER A 46 -0.59 17.36 -0.86
CA SER A 46 0.30 17.45 0.30
C SER A 46 -0.53 17.44 1.59
N HIS A 47 -0.20 16.57 2.53
CA HIS A 47 -0.92 16.44 3.80
C HIS A 47 -0.03 15.88 4.90
N SER A 48 -0.45 16.07 6.15
CA SER A 48 0.16 15.43 7.32
C SER A 48 -0.48 14.07 7.54
N GLY A 49 0.34 13.06 7.85
CA GLY A 49 -0.06 11.66 7.94
C GLY A 49 -0.35 11.07 6.57
N ASP A 50 0.21 9.91 6.26
CA ASP A 50 -0.03 9.19 5.02
C ASP A 50 0.19 7.69 5.23
N HIS A 51 -0.61 6.85 4.58
CA HIS A 51 -0.68 5.42 4.87
C HIS A 51 -0.74 4.61 3.58
N GLU A 52 0.30 3.82 3.35
CA GLU A 52 0.45 3.05 2.12
C GLU A 52 0.46 1.56 2.41
N TRP A 53 -0.33 0.80 1.65
CA TRP A 53 -0.61 -0.60 1.93
C TRP A 53 0.25 -1.52 1.05
N ILE A 54 0.66 -2.66 1.61
CA ILE A 54 1.33 -3.76 0.90
C ILE A 54 0.78 -5.08 1.45
N TYR A 55 0.13 -5.88 0.61
CA TYR A 55 -0.43 -7.17 0.94
C TYR A 55 0.43 -8.22 0.23
N VAL A 56 0.92 -9.20 0.98
CA VAL A 56 1.77 -10.28 0.47
C VAL A 56 0.99 -11.57 0.58
N VAL A 57 0.69 -12.19 -0.55
CA VAL A 57 -0.07 -13.43 -0.62
C VAL A 57 0.90 -14.60 -0.62
N VAL A 58 0.75 -15.46 0.37
CA VAL A 58 1.54 -16.68 0.56
C VAL A 58 0.63 -17.87 0.29
N ASP A 59 1.07 -18.77 -0.58
CA ASP A 59 0.37 -20.04 -0.81
C ASP A 59 0.59 -20.97 0.39
N ASP A 60 -0.49 -21.45 1.01
CA ASP A 60 -0.40 -22.22 2.26
C ASP A 60 0.24 -23.60 2.07
N ALA A 61 0.15 -24.17 0.86
CA ALA A 61 0.66 -25.50 0.56
C ALA A 61 2.18 -25.51 0.37
N SER A 62 2.72 -24.49 -0.29
CA SER A 62 4.13 -24.35 -0.64
C SER A 62 4.91 -23.42 0.29
N GLY A 63 4.24 -22.48 0.94
CA GLY A 63 4.85 -21.38 1.69
C GLY A 63 5.48 -20.31 0.80
N GLU A 64 5.25 -20.35 -0.52
CA GLU A 64 5.82 -19.40 -1.47
C GLU A 64 5.01 -18.10 -1.52
N ILE A 65 5.71 -16.96 -1.68
CA ILE A 65 5.07 -15.69 -2.02
C ILE A 65 4.66 -15.75 -3.49
N VAL A 66 3.35 -15.77 -3.75
CA VAL A 66 2.79 -15.92 -5.10
C VAL A 66 2.28 -14.62 -5.68
N GLU A 67 1.99 -13.63 -4.82
CA GLU A 67 1.45 -12.35 -5.26
C GLU A 67 1.73 -11.25 -4.24
N THR A 68 1.86 -10.02 -4.75
CA THR A 68 1.77 -8.83 -3.93
C THR A 68 0.79 -7.82 -4.51
N ASP A 69 0.00 -7.19 -3.64
CA ASP A 69 -0.85 -6.06 -3.97
C ASP A 69 -0.43 -4.87 -3.11
N TYR A 70 -0.13 -3.74 -3.73
CA TYR A 70 0.51 -2.61 -3.05
C TYR A 70 -0.05 -1.28 -3.52
N THR A 71 0.19 -0.19 -2.78
CA THR A 71 -0.12 1.14 -3.33
C THR A 71 0.86 1.51 -4.43
N ALA A 72 0.45 1.32 -5.69
CA ALA A 72 1.22 1.78 -6.84
C ALA A 72 1.16 3.30 -7.00
N TYR A 73 0.02 3.90 -6.64
CA TYR A 73 -0.18 5.34 -6.70
C TYR A 73 -1.31 5.77 -5.75
N HIS A 74 -1.00 6.56 -4.71
CA HIS A 74 -2.00 7.14 -3.79
C HIS A 74 -2.89 6.11 -3.07
N TRP A 75 -4.01 5.70 -3.66
CA TRP A 75 -4.85 4.63 -3.14
C TRP A 75 -5.09 3.53 -4.16
N LEU A 76 -4.48 3.65 -5.36
CA LEU A 76 -4.60 2.70 -6.43
C LEU A 76 -3.72 1.49 -6.15
N ARG A 77 -4.32 0.32 -6.28
CA ARG A 77 -3.67 -0.98 -6.20
C ARG A 77 -2.77 -1.19 -7.40
N GLY A 78 -1.52 -1.54 -7.18
CA GLY A 78 -0.72 -2.31 -8.13
C GLY A 78 -0.70 -3.76 -7.72
N ARG A 79 -0.48 -4.65 -8.69
CA ARG A 79 -0.48 -6.10 -8.48
C ARG A 79 0.67 -6.76 -9.22
N GLU A 80 1.42 -7.60 -8.52
CA GLU A 80 2.43 -8.49 -9.10
C GLU A 80 2.13 -9.95 -8.78
N THR A 81 1.98 -10.79 -9.80
CA THR A 81 1.73 -12.24 -9.65
C THR A 81 3.00 -13.08 -9.72
N ALA A 82 4.16 -12.43 -9.73
CA ALA A 82 5.48 -13.04 -9.73
C ALA A 82 6.48 -12.01 -9.15
N PRO A 83 6.28 -11.59 -7.88
CA PRO A 83 7.09 -10.56 -7.29
C PRO A 83 8.56 -10.99 -7.22
N THR A 84 9.47 -10.03 -7.41
CA THR A 84 10.88 -10.33 -7.19
C THR A 84 11.16 -10.39 -5.69
N ILE A 85 11.67 -11.53 -5.24
CA ILE A 85 11.96 -11.80 -3.83
C ILE A 85 13.45 -11.60 -3.55
N TYR A 86 13.75 -10.84 -2.52
CA TYR A 86 15.07 -10.79 -1.89
C TYR A 86 15.12 -11.82 -0.76
N GLU A 87 16.14 -12.68 -0.81
CA GLU A 87 16.37 -13.71 0.20
C GLU A 87 17.49 -13.27 1.14
N ASP A 88 17.24 -13.25 2.44
CA ASP A 88 18.28 -13.09 3.47
C ASP A 88 18.17 -14.13 4.59
N SER A 89 18.84 -13.87 5.73
CA SER A 89 18.84 -14.80 6.86
C SER A 89 17.50 -14.90 7.59
N ASP A 90 16.64 -13.88 7.46
CA ASP A 90 15.35 -13.79 8.15
C ASP A 90 14.19 -14.22 7.25
N GLY A 91 14.41 -14.34 5.93
CA GLY A 91 13.51 -15.01 5.01
C GLY A 91 13.36 -14.32 3.64
N PRO A 92 12.29 -14.66 2.91
CA PRO A 92 11.94 -14.02 1.64
C PRO A 92 11.23 -12.67 1.86
N HIS A 93 11.70 -11.63 1.18
CA HIS A 93 11.16 -10.27 1.28
C HIS A 93 10.84 -9.70 -0.10
N PRO A 94 9.61 -9.26 -0.39
CA PRO A 94 9.34 -8.43 -1.56
C PRO A 94 9.99 -7.05 -1.36
N VAL A 95 10.59 -6.49 -2.43
CA VAL A 95 11.34 -5.23 -2.35
C VAL A 95 10.72 -4.17 -3.25
N TYR A 96 10.49 -2.99 -2.67
CA TYR A 96 9.94 -1.83 -3.37
C TYR A 96 10.86 -0.64 -3.26
N ARG A 97 11.03 0.08 -4.36
CA ARG A 97 11.51 1.46 -4.33
C ARG A 97 10.34 2.37 -3.98
N VAL A 98 10.58 3.31 -3.07
CA VAL A 98 9.61 4.33 -2.67
C VAL A 98 9.93 5.65 -3.35
N ASP A 99 8.94 6.29 -3.98
CA ASP A 99 9.07 7.71 -4.34
C ASP A 99 8.96 8.58 -3.07
N GLY A 100 10.02 9.31 -2.74
CA GLY A 100 10.07 10.07 -1.48
C GLY A 100 9.12 11.26 -1.37
N ASN A 101 8.45 11.66 -2.46
CA ASN A 101 7.50 12.78 -2.46
C ASN A 101 6.05 12.29 -2.30
N PHE A 102 5.71 11.20 -2.98
CA PHE A 102 4.34 10.68 -3.07
C PHE A 102 4.15 9.27 -2.49
N HIS A 103 5.21 8.65 -1.97
CA HIS A 103 5.24 7.30 -1.40
C HIS A 103 4.74 6.16 -2.28
N HIS A 104 4.69 6.36 -3.59
CA HIS A 104 4.41 5.30 -4.55
C HIS A 104 5.43 4.18 -4.47
N TYR A 105 4.94 2.94 -4.56
CA TYR A 105 5.79 1.77 -4.60
C TYR A 105 6.01 1.28 -6.02
N TYR A 106 7.28 1.08 -6.33
CA TYR A 106 7.74 0.49 -7.58
C TYR A 106 8.42 -0.81 -7.22
N PRO A 107 7.89 -1.96 -7.66
CA PRO A 107 8.63 -3.20 -7.56
C PRO A 107 9.97 -3.06 -8.28
N ILE A 108 11.03 -3.57 -7.66
CA ILE A 108 12.37 -3.55 -8.25
C ILE A 108 13.04 -4.91 -8.14
N GLY A 109 13.87 -5.23 -9.14
CA GLY A 109 14.80 -6.35 -9.04
C GLY A 109 15.84 -6.08 -7.96
N ALA A 110 15.94 -6.98 -6.98
CA ALA A 110 16.72 -6.81 -5.77
C ALA A 110 18.19 -6.43 -6.03
N THR A 111 18.61 -5.24 -5.55
CA THR A 111 20.03 -4.89 -5.46
C THR A 111 20.45 -4.26 -4.14
N GLU A 112 19.56 -3.60 -3.39
CA GLU A 112 19.82 -2.94 -2.09
C GLU A 112 18.48 -2.48 -1.45
N GLY A 113 18.38 -2.48 -0.10
CA GLY A 113 17.18 -2.06 0.64
C GLY A 113 17.40 -2.02 2.16
N GLU A 114 16.42 -1.49 2.91
CA GLU A 114 16.40 -1.49 4.38
C GLU A 114 15.20 -2.31 4.86
N LEU A 115 15.45 -3.31 5.72
CA LEU A 115 14.38 -3.99 6.44
C LEU A 115 13.81 -3.07 7.53
N LEU A 116 12.49 -3.02 7.60
CA LEU A 116 11.78 -2.28 8.63
C LEU A 116 11.20 -3.27 9.65
N GLU A 117 11.40 -2.95 10.93
CA GLU A 117 10.72 -3.66 12.02
C GLU A 117 9.21 -3.50 11.86
N VAL A 118 8.49 -4.61 12.01
CA VAL A 118 7.02 -4.64 11.87
C VAL A 118 6.39 -4.40 13.23
N GLU A 119 5.73 -3.26 13.38
CA GLU A 119 4.87 -2.98 14.53
C GLU A 119 3.46 -3.54 14.33
N SER A 120 2.70 -3.72 15.42
CA SER A 120 1.29 -4.11 15.29
C SER A 120 0.49 -3.01 14.59
N LEU A 121 -0.37 -3.40 13.65
CA LEU A 121 -1.35 -2.51 13.02
C LEU A 121 -2.48 -2.11 13.99
N GLY A 122 -2.75 -2.96 14.98
CA GLY A 122 -3.71 -2.72 16.04
C GLY A 122 -4.24 -4.01 16.65
N ASP A 123 -4.96 -3.86 17.76
CA ASP A 123 -5.63 -4.93 18.47
C ASP A 123 -7.15 -4.77 18.36
N PRO A 124 -7.86 -5.71 17.71
CA PRO A 124 -9.31 -5.63 17.56
C PRO A 124 -10.10 -5.83 18.85
N GLU A 125 -9.56 -6.52 19.86
CA GLU A 125 -10.26 -6.70 21.14
C GLU A 125 -10.33 -5.39 21.92
N THR A 126 -9.25 -4.62 21.88
CA THR A 126 -9.14 -3.33 22.58
C THR A 126 -9.41 -2.12 21.68
N GLN A 127 -9.62 -2.34 20.37
CA GLN A 127 -9.76 -1.30 19.34
C GLN A 127 -8.64 -0.25 19.42
N SER A 128 -7.40 -0.71 19.59
CA SER A 128 -6.23 0.15 19.78
C SER A 128 -5.19 -0.05 18.70
N GLY A 129 -4.36 0.96 18.44
CA GLY A 129 -3.27 0.91 17.45
C GLY A 129 -3.50 1.79 16.23
N GLY A 130 -2.64 1.62 15.22
CA GLY A 130 -2.59 2.47 14.03
C GLY A 130 -3.92 2.53 13.29
N VAL A 131 -4.45 1.36 12.88
CA VAL A 131 -5.69 1.32 12.09
C VAL A 131 -6.87 1.98 12.81
N TYR A 132 -7.04 1.73 14.10
CA TYR A 132 -8.14 2.33 14.88
C TYR A 132 -7.95 3.84 15.05
N SER A 133 -6.72 4.31 15.28
CA SER A 133 -6.43 5.75 15.33
C SER A 133 -6.70 6.45 14.00
N TRP A 134 -6.47 5.78 12.86
CA TRP A 134 -6.72 6.36 11.55
C TRP A 134 -8.23 6.44 11.26
N LEU A 135 -8.96 5.37 11.58
CA LEU A 135 -10.42 5.32 11.47
C LEU A 135 -11.09 6.40 12.34
N ASP A 136 -10.64 6.56 13.58
CA ASP A 136 -11.12 7.59 14.52
C ASP A 136 -10.87 9.02 14.03
N ASN A 137 -9.95 9.22 13.08
CA ASN A 137 -9.71 10.52 12.43
C ASN A 137 -10.70 10.82 11.29
N GLY A 138 -11.82 10.08 11.21
CA GLY A 138 -12.88 10.28 10.22
C GLY A 138 -12.60 9.64 8.86
N MET A 139 -11.58 8.79 8.76
CA MET A 139 -11.21 8.11 7.51
C MET A 139 -11.99 6.81 7.24
N GLU A 140 -12.86 6.39 8.17
CA GLU A 140 -13.62 5.13 8.06
C GLU A 140 -14.56 5.11 6.85
N GLU A 141 -15.26 6.22 6.57
CA GLU A 141 -16.16 6.33 5.41
C GLU A 141 -15.40 6.37 4.08
N ASP A 142 -14.12 6.76 4.14
CA ASP A 142 -13.24 6.83 3.00
C ASP A 142 -12.56 5.51 2.70
N LEU A 143 -12.53 4.52 3.61
CA LEU A 143 -12.02 3.18 3.30
C LEU A 143 -13.08 2.32 2.62
N ARG A 144 -12.65 1.54 1.62
CA ARG A 144 -13.53 0.51 1.07
C ARG A 144 -13.87 -0.49 2.17
N ARG A 145 -15.16 -0.79 2.29
CA ARG A 145 -15.65 -1.75 3.29
C ARG A 145 -14.89 -3.07 3.16
N GLY A 146 -14.27 -3.45 4.27
CA GLY A 146 -13.54 -4.71 4.38
C GLY A 146 -12.16 -4.71 3.73
N ALA A 147 -11.71 -3.64 3.05
CA ALA A 147 -10.40 -3.61 2.41
C ALA A 147 -9.26 -3.94 3.38
N VAL A 148 -9.34 -3.41 4.61
CA VAL A 148 -8.34 -3.63 5.66
C VAL A 148 -8.60 -4.89 6.51
N HIS A 149 -9.87 -5.24 6.74
CA HIS A 149 -10.24 -6.32 7.66
C HIS A 149 -10.38 -7.70 7.00
N ASN A 150 -10.66 -7.72 5.69
CA ASN A 150 -10.73 -8.92 4.89
C ASN A 150 -9.84 -8.72 3.65
N PRO A 151 -8.53 -9.04 3.75
CA PRO A 151 -7.59 -8.72 2.70
C PRO A 151 -7.85 -9.50 1.40
N TRP A 152 -8.58 -10.61 1.43
CA TRP A 152 -8.99 -11.33 0.22
C TRP A 152 -9.95 -10.55 -0.69
N LEU A 153 -10.57 -9.47 -0.19
CA LEU A 153 -11.33 -8.52 -1.02
C LEU A 153 -10.41 -7.59 -1.84
N MET A 154 -9.16 -7.41 -1.40
CA MET A 154 -8.18 -6.56 -2.05
C MET A 154 -7.29 -7.33 -3.02
N VAL A 155 -6.90 -8.56 -2.70
CA VAL A 155 -5.92 -9.31 -3.51
C VAL A 155 -6.56 -10.01 -4.70
N GLY A 156 -5.72 -10.47 -5.62
CA GLY A 156 -6.13 -11.27 -6.76
C GLY A 156 -6.75 -10.45 -7.90
N SER A 157 -6.97 -11.14 -9.02
CA SER A 157 -7.42 -10.51 -10.28
C SER A 157 -8.77 -9.80 -10.21
N SER A 158 -9.61 -10.17 -9.24
CA SER A 158 -10.96 -9.60 -9.05
C SER A 158 -11.07 -8.74 -7.78
N GLY A 159 -9.97 -8.56 -7.04
CA GLY A 159 -9.95 -7.69 -5.87
C GLY A 159 -10.17 -6.23 -6.24
N TYR A 160 -10.42 -5.39 -5.23
CA TYR A 160 -10.64 -3.96 -5.45
C TYR A 160 -9.41 -3.30 -6.09
N SER A 161 -9.64 -2.37 -7.01
CA SER A 161 -8.59 -1.54 -7.63
C SER A 161 -8.00 -0.49 -6.71
N ASP A 162 -8.60 -0.29 -5.54
CA ASP A 162 -8.25 0.78 -4.61
C ASP A 162 -8.69 0.46 -3.18
N TRP A 163 -7.90 0.89 -2.18
CA TRP A 163 -8.23 0.72 -0.75
C TRP A 163 -9.31 1.69 -0.26
N TRP A 164 -9.53 2.78 -0.99
CA TRP A 164 -10.34 3.91 -0.54
C TRP A 164 -11.59 4.09 -1.42
N THR A 165 -12.73 4.43 -0.85
CA THR A 165 -13.94 4.73 -1.61
C THR A 165 -13.74 5.95 -2.50
N ARG A 166 -14.53 6.03 -3.58
CA ARG A 166 -14.47 7.16 -4.51
C ARG A 166 -15.14 8.45 -3.98
N GLN A 167 -15.64 8.45 -2.75
CA GLN A 167 -16.16 9.66 -2.11
C GLN A 167 -14.97 10.50 -1.67
N GLY A 168 -14.76 11.66 -2.32
CA GLY A 168 -13.58 12.49 -2.07
C GLY A 168 -12.57 12.55 -3.22
N LEU A 169 -12.84 11.92 -4.38
CA LEU A 169 -12.09 12.17 -5.61
C LEU A 169 -12.27 13.64 -6.04
N SER A 170 -11.45 14.53 -5.52
CA SER A 170 -11.36 15.89 -6.02
C SER A 170 -10.99 15.85 -7.51
N TRP A 171 -11.30 16.91 -8.26
CA TRP A 171 -10.87 17.03 -9.66
C TRP A 171 -9.35 16.83 -9.84
N LYS A 172 -8.57 17.14 -8.80
CA LYS A 172 -7.11 16.95 -8.76
C LYS A 172 -6.75 15.47 -8.82
N ASN A 173 -7.47 14.64 -8.08
CA ASN A 173 -7.25 13.20 -8.00
C ASN A 173 -7.59 12.54 -9.33
N GLN A 174 -8.69 12.95 -9.99
CA GLN A 174 -9.05 12.47 -11.32
C GLN A 174 -8.01 12.86 -12.39
N PHE A 175 -7.52 14.10 -12.34
CA PHE A 175 -6.47 14.57 -13.23
C PHE A 175 -5.19 13.76 -13.05
N LEU A 176 -4.78 13.51 -11.80
CA LEU A 176 -3.62 12.70 -11.50
C LEU A 176 -3.81 11.26 -11.96
N THR A 177 -4.91 10.59 -11.63
CA THR A 177 -5.22 9.25 -12.16
C THR A 177 -5.15 9.21 -13.70
N THR A 178 -5.59 10.26 -14.39
CA THR A 178 -5.55 10.38 -15.87
C THR A 178 -4.15 10.65 -16.43
N MET A 179 -3.30 11.38 -15.72
CA MET A 179 -1.91 11.62 -16.11
C MET A 179 -1.06 10.37 -15.92
N TYR A 180 -1.23 9.72 -14.77
CA TYR A 180 -0.58 8.46 -14.43
C TYR A 180 -1.09 7.35 -15.36
N ALA A 181 -2.41 7.17 -15.51
CA ALA A 181 -3.06 7.13 -16.84
C ALA A 181 -2.22 6.79 -18.08
N ALA A 182 -1.58 7.84 -18.56
CA ALA A 182 -0.84 7.93 -19.80
C ALA A 182 0.64 7.52 -19.69
N GLY A 183 1.05 6.88 -18.58
CA GLY A 183 2.43 6.44 -18.35
C GLY A 183 3.34 7.52 -17.79
N VAL A 184 2.78 8.57 -17.17
CA VAL A 184 3.59 9.59 -16.49
C VAL A 184 3.95 9.05 -15.10
N ALA A 185 5.17 8.51 -15.00
CA ALA A 185 5.84 8.00 -13.79
C ALA A 185 5.09 6.93 -12.96
N GLY A 186 5.39 5.64 -13.14
CA GLY A 186 5.05 4.56 -12.18
C GLY A 186 3.67 3.95 -12.28
N ALA A 187 2.76 4.64 -12.96
CA ALA A 187 1.38 4.24 -13.15
C ALA A 187 1.17 3.02 -14.03
N GLU A 188 2.20 2.58 -14.76
CA GLU A 188 2.19 1.36 -15.56
C GLU A 188 1.89 0.12 -14.72
N THR A 189 2.10 0.22 -13.40
CA THR A 189 1.85 -0.87 -12.46
C THR A 189 0.51 -0.78 -11.71
N ALA A 190 -0.21 0.34 -11.84
CA ALA A 190 -1.49 0.54 -11.17
C ALA A 190 -2.63 -0.17 -11.91
N ASP A 191 -3.36 -1.04 -11.21
CA ASP A 191 -4.63 -1.61 -11.60
C ASP A 191 -5.72 -0.54 -11.59
N ARG A 192 -6.41 -0.41 -12.71
CA ARG A 192 -7.36 0.67 -12.94
C ARG A 192 -8.81 0.22 -12.96
N GLY A 193 -9.10 -0.99 -12.46
CA GLY A 193 -10.44 -1.56 -12.32
C GLY A 193 -11.57 -0.67 -12.86
N ASP A 194 -11.98 -0.95 -14.10
CA ASP A 194 -12.96 -0.23 -14.91
C ASP A 194 -12.92 1.32 -14.80
N ILE A 195 -12.16 1.93 -15.73
CA ILE A 195 -12.54 3.21 -16.34
C ILE A 195 -13.50 2.90 -17.49
#